data_AF-A0A2T4GGZ5-F1
#
_entry.id   AF-A0A2T4GGZ5-F1
#
_cell.length_a   1.000
_cell.length_b   1.000
_cell.length_c   1.000
_cell.angle_alpha   90.00
_cell.angle_beta   90.00
_cell.angle_gamma   90.00
#
_symmetry.space_group_name_H-M   'P 1'
#
loop_
_entity.id
_entity.type
_entity.pdbx_description
1 polymer ?
#
loop_
_entity_poly.entity_id
_entity_poly.type
_entity_poly.pdbx_seq_one_letter_code
_entity_poly.pdbx_strand_id
1 'polypeptide(L)'
;MGYPCQVFHASELPERVQTNLNGRKRKLGQGAKNVDLNGCELLEMLQYKCEIKEPVKWDSPVQCFAAERLFRKCQDKKGSFMVETTAWEGKNYPVEGHKSDGGKDGGNKAPPQHYHWSSSWHSPDTAR
;
A
#
# COMPACT_ATOMS: atom_id res chain seq x y z
N MET A 1 -0.47 -23.02 -2.53
CA MET A 1 -0.40 -22.64 -1.11
C MET A 1 0.06 -21.20 -1.03
N GLY A 2 -0.84 -20.25 -0.78
CA GLY A 2 -0.44 -18.86 -0.56
C GLY A 2 0.26 -18.73 0.80
N TYR A 3 1.38 -18.04 0.87
CA TYR A 3 2.00 -17.72 2.15
C TYR A 3 1.02 -16.85 2.96
N PRO A 4 0.83 -17.11 4.26
CA PRO A 4 -0.03 -16.29 5.10
C PRO A 4 0.52 -14.85 5.09
N CYS A 5 -0.21 -13.96 4.42
CA CYS A 5 0.11 -12.54 4.41
C CYS A 5 -0.26 -12.00 5.80
N GLN A 6 0.75 -11.73 6.62
CA GLN A 6 0.51 -11.11 7.91
C GLN A 6 0.03 -9.69 7.69
N VAL A 7 -1.20 -9.41 8.11
CA VAL A 7 -1.77 -8.05 8.07
C VAL A 7 -1.23 -7.27 9.26
N PHE A 8 -0.81 -6.02 9.02
CA PHE A 8 -0.31 -5.10 10.03
C PHE A 8 -0.59 -3.66 9.63
N HIS A 9 -0.55 -2.74 10.60
CA HIS A 9 -0.83 -1.33 10.33
C HIS A 9 0.36 -0.67 9.62
N ALA A 10 0.11 0.32 8.73
CA ALA A 10 1.18 0.90 7.90
C ALA A 10 2.29 1.55 8.74
N SER A 11 1.97 2.03 9.95
CA SER A 11 2.95 2.57 10.90
C SER A 11 3.96 1.54 11.40
N GLU A 12 3.66 0.25 11.35
CA GLU A 12 4.58 -0.83 11.76
C GLU A 12 5.58 -1.19 10.64
N LEU A 13 5.40 -0.63 9.43
CA LEU A 13 6.24 -0.96 8.27
C LEU A 13 7.76 -0.80 8.54
N PRO A 14 8.24 0.29 9.20
CA PRO A 14 9.67 0.46 9.49
C PRO A 14 10.26 -0.64 10.38
N GLU A 15 9.43 -1.27 11.23
CA GLU A 15 9.85 -2.38 12.09
C GLU A 15 9.76 -3.72 11.35
N ARG A 16 8.66 -3.94 10.62
CA ARG A 16 8.42 -5.21 9.90
C ARG A 16 9.43 -5.45 8.78
N VAL A 17 9.85 -4.39 8.07
CA VAL A 17 10.81 -4.49 6.97
C VAL A 17 12.18 -5.02 7.43
N GLN A 18 12.51 -4.87 8.73
CA GLN A 18 13.78 -5.36 9.30
C GLN A 18 13.89 -6.87 9.30
N THR A 19 12.79 -7.59 9.09
CA THR A 19 12.72 -9.04 9.13
C THR A 19 12.48 -9.59 7.72
N ASN A 20 13.11 -10.72 7.39
CA ASN A 20 12.86 -11.42 6.13
C ASN A 20 11.66 -12.36 6.24
N LEU A 21 11.28 -12.98 5.11
CA LEU A 21 10.15 -13.91 5.03
C LEU A 21 10.28 -15.15 5.95
N ASN A 22 11.49 -15.44 6.43
CA ASN A 22 11.75 -16.55 7.34
C ASN A 22 11.69 -16.11 8.82
N GLY A 23 11.21 -14.90 9.11
CA GLY A 23 11.14 -14.36 10.46
C GLY A 23 12.50 -13.98 11.06
N ARG A 24 13.58 -13.94 10.26
CA ARG A 24 14.93 -13.57 10.75
C ARG A 24 15.25 -12.12 10.41
N LYS A 25 15.94 -11.42 11.32
CA LYS A 25 16.45 -10.07 11.06
C LYS A 25 17.34 -10.06 9.79
N ARG A 26 17.09 -9.10 8.91
CA ARG A 26 17.85 -8.86 7.68
C ARG A 26 19.27 -8.42 8.05
N LYS A 27 20.25 -8.95 7.31
CA LYS A 27 21.65 -8.53 7.41
C LYS A 27 21.92 -7.57 6.28
N LEU A 28 22.39 -6.38 6.58
CA LEU A 28 22.68 -5.35 5.57
C LEU A 28 24.16 -5.33 5.23
N GLY A 29 24.48 -4.76 4.07
CA GLY A 29 25.85 -4.47 3.68
C GLY A 29 26.39 -3.23 4.40
N GLN A 30 27.71 -3.03 4.32
CA GLN A 30 28.37 -1.74 4.61
C GLN A 30 28.19 -1.19 6.05
N GLY A 31 27.94 -2.06 7.03
CA GLY A 31 27.85 -1.65 8.44
C GLY A 31 26.50 -1.05 8.87
N ALA A 32 25.52 -0.96 7.97
CA ALA A 32 24.16 -0.57 8.31
C ALA A 32 23.52 -1.62 9.24
N LYS A 33 22.84 -1.15 10.30
CA LYS A 33 22.20 -2.03 11.30
C LYS A 33 20.73 -2.34 10.99
N ASN A 34 20.04 -1.38 10.36
CA ASN A 34 18.61 -1.42 10.05
C ASN A 34 18.36 -0.86 8.64
N VAL A 35 17.33 -1.36 7.98
CA VAL A 35 16.88 -0.89 6.67
C VAL A 35 16.31 0.51 6.89
N ASP A 36 16.87 1.49 6.18
CA ASP A 36 16.29 2.81 6.07
C ASP A 36 15.39 2.84 4.83
N LEU A 37 14.08 2.89 5.04
CA LEU A 37 13.11 2.98 3.94
C LEU A 37 13.34 4.24 3.11
N ASN A 38 13.68 5.37 3.73
CA ASN A 38 13.87 6.64 3.03
C ASN A 38 15.05 6.59 2.05
N GLY A 39 16.09 5.83 2.36
CA GLY A 39 17.24 5.60 1.50
C GLY A 39 17.01 4.57 0.38
N CYS A 40 15.87 3.88 0.35
CA CYS A 40 15.53 2.96 -0.73
C CYS A 40 14.91 3.70 -1.92
N GLU A 41 15.18 3.19 -3.13
CA GLU A 41 14.60 3.67 -4.38
C GLU A 41 13.06 3.57 -4.34
N LEU A 42 12.37 4.69 -4.58
CA LEU A 42 10.91 4.75 -4.67
C LEU A 42 10.47 4.50 -6.12
N LEU A 43 9.59 3.53 -6.29
CA LEU A 43 9.00 3.12 -7.56
C LEU A 43 7.49 3.26 -7.49
N GLU A 44 6.89 3.58 -8.63
CA GLU A 44 5.45 3.73 -8.79
C GLU A 44 4.93 2.75 -9.84
N MET A 45 3.75 2.18 -9.59
CA MET A 45 3.02 1.35 -10.52
C MET A 45 1.55 1.71 -10.51
N LEU A 46 1.00 2.03 -11.69
CA LEU A 46 -0.43 2.23 -11.88
C LEU A 46 -1.11 0.87 -12.12
N GLN A 47 -2.10 0.54 -11.28
CA GLN A 47 -2.96 -0.62 -11.46
C GLN A 47 -4.39 -0.17 -11.79
N TYR A 48 -5.16 -1.01 -12.47
CA TYR A 48 -6.57 -0.77 -12.70
C TYR A 48 -7.40 -1.85 -12.05
N LYS A 49 -8.39 -1.44 -11.26
CA LYS A 49 -9.43 -2.32 -10.73
C LYS A 49 -10.67 -2.14 -11.58
N CYS A 50 -11.06 -3.18 -12.31
CA CYS A 50 -12.26 -3.17 -13.13
C CYS A 50 -13.38 -3.99 -12.49
N GLU A 51 -14.57 -3.42 -12.43
CA GLU A 51 -15.78 -4.03 -11.90
C GLU A 51 -16.87 -3.99 -12.96
N ILE A 52 -17.59 -5.11 -13.13
CA ILE A 52 -18.80 -5.16 -13.97
C ILE A 52 -19.95 -4.66 -13.10
N LYS A 53 -20.63 -3.59 -13.52
CA LYS A 53 -21.70 -2.97 -12.71
C LYS A 53 -22.87 -3.92 -12.44
N GLU A 54 -23.26 -4.69 -13.45
CA GLU A 54 -24.39 -5.61 -13.42
C GLU A 54 -23.97 -6.97 -14.02
N PRO A 55 -23.30 -7.85 -13.26
CA PRO A 55 -22.66 -9.07 -13.78
C PRO A 55 -23.59 -10.05 -14.50
N VAL A 56 -24.91 -9.95 -14.27
CA VAL A 56 -25.93 -10.84 -14.83
C VAL A 56 -26.43 -10.33 -16.19
N LYS A 57 -26.29 -9.03 -16.50
CA LYS A 57 -26.68 -8.47 -17.80
C LYS A 57 -25.53 -8.58 -18.79
N TRP A 58 -25.83 -9.09 -19.98
CA TRP A 58 -24.83 -9.34 -21.03
C TRP A 58 -24.20 -8.06 -21.59
N ASP A 59 -24.89 -6.92 -21.50
CA ASP A 59 -24.44 -5.60 -21.98
C ASP A 59 -23.95 -4.68 -20.85
N SER A 60 -23.72 -5.23 -19.65
CA SER A 60 -23.32 -4.42 -18.51
C SER A 60 -21.99 -3.71 -18.76
N PRO A 61 -21.89 -2.40 -18.46
CA PRO A 61 -20.64 -1.67 -18.58
C PRO A 61 -19.59 -2.17 -17.58
N VAL A 62 -18.34 -2.17 -18.04
CA VAL A 62 -17.14 -2.40 -17.21
C VAL A 62 -16.63 -1.04 -16.74
N GLN A 63 -16.56 -0.85 -15.43
CA GLN A 63 -16.01 0.36 -14.83
C GLN A 63 -14.62 0.05 -14.27
N CYS A 64 -13.59 0.73 -14.77
CA CYS A 64 -12.25 0.64 -14.24
C CYS A 64 -11.88 1.86 -13.39
N PHE A 65 -11.15 1.62 -12.32
CA PHE A 65 -10.64 2.62 -11.39
C PHE A 65 -9.12 2.51 -11.32
N ALA A 66 -8.43 3.62 -11.49
CA ALA A 66 -6.99 3.70 -11.31
C ALA A 66 -6.62 3.56 -9.83
N ALA A 67 -5.58 2.78 -9.55
CA ALA A 67 -5.01 2.56 -8.23
C ALA A 67 -3.48 2.67 -8.33
N GLU A 68 -2.95 3.81 -7.90
CA GLU A 68 -1.52 4.04 -7.79
C GLU A 68 -0.93 3.22 -6.64
N ARG A 69 0.18 2.54 -6.91
CA ARG A 69 0.90 1.72 -5.94
C ARG A 69 2.33 2.19 -5.86
N LEU A 70 2.80 2.40 -4.64
CA LEU A 70 4.16 2.82 -4.35
C LEU A 70 4.94 1.66 -3.75
N PHE A 71 6.18 1.49 -4.20
CA PHE A 71 7.08 0.44 -3.75
C PHE A 71 8.45 1.01 -3.46
N ARG A 72 9.06 0.56 -2.37
CA ARG A 72 10.48 0.80 -2.13
C ARG A 72 11.31 -0.42 -2.46
N LYS A 73 12.30 -0.23 -3.32
CA LYS A 73 13.31 -1.24 -3.66
C LYS A 73 14.53 -1.04 -2.77
N CYS A 74 14.63 -1.92 -1.79
CA CYS A 74 15.68 -1.93 -0.79
C CYS A 74 16.71 -3.03 -1.06
N GLN A 75 17.87 -2.97 -0.40
CA GLN A 75 18.92 -3.96 -0.53
C GLN A 75 19.32 -4.53 0.82
N ASP A 76 19.48 -5.86 0.88
CA ASP A 76 20.13 -6.56 1.98
C ASP A 76 21.30 -7.41 1.45
N LYS A 77 21.98 -8.15 2.33
CA LYS A 77 23.13 -8.98 1.97
C LYS A 77 22.80 -10.09 0.96
N LYS A 78 21.53 -10.50 0.85
CA LYS A 78 21.08 -11.53 -0.09
C LYS A 78 20.65 -10.95 -1.44
N GLY A 79 20.43 -9.64 -1.54
CA GLY A 79 20.07 -8.97 -2.78
C GLY A 79 19.04 -7.86 -2.59
N SER A 80 18.42 -7.45 -3.69
CA SER A 80 17.33 -6.48 -3.67
C SER A 80 16.01 -7.13 -3.27
N PHE A 81 15.17 -6.39 -2.55
CA PHE A 81 13.80 -6.78 -2.24
C PHE A 81 12.87 -5.58 -2.38
N MET A 82 11.61 -5.84 -2.68
CA MET A 82 10.58 -4.81 -2.82
C MET A 82 9.64 -4.81 -1.60
N VAL A 83 9.18 -3.63 -1.23
CA VAL A 83 8.23 -3.40 -0.15
C VAL A 83 7.14 -2.50 -0.70
N GLU A 84 5.88 -2.93 -0.66
CA GLU A 84 4.78 -2.01 -0.95
C GLU A 84 4.70 -0.96 0.17
N THR A 85 4.74 0.31 -0.20
CA THR A 85 4.72 1.44 0.73
C THR A 85 3.55 2.38 0.51
N THR A 86 2.60 2.08 -0.38
CA THR A 86 1.44 2.94 -0.71
C THR A 86 0.79 3.57 0.53
N ALA A 87 0.41 2.76 1.52
CA ALA A 87 -0.23 3.25 2.75
C ALA A 87 0.73 3.97 3.72
N TRP A 88 2.04 3.73 3.61
CA TRP A 88 3.08 4.36 4.43
C TRP A 88 3.50 5.73 3.90
N GLU A 89 3.59 5.89 2.57
CA GLU A 89 3.91 7.18 1.92
C GLU A 89 2.75 8.20 2.06
N GLY A 90 1.52 7.72 2.29
CA GLY A 90 0.24 8.46 2.32
C GLY A 90 0.07 9.56 3.39
N LYS A 91 1.16 10.18 3.87
CA LYS A 91 1.13 11.44 4.62
C LYS A 91 2.03 12.55 4.03
N ASN A 92 2.92 12.26 3.08
CA ASN A 92 3.88 13.25 2.54
C ASN A 92 4.18 13.10 1.04
N TYR A 93 3.33 12.45 0.24
CA TYR A 93 3.49 12.55 -1.21
C TYR A 93 2.84 13.86 -1.68
N PRO A 94 3.60 14.85 -2.18
CA PRO A 94 2.99 16.00 -2.84
C PRO A 94 2.30 15.47 -4.10
N VAL A 95 0.97 15.42 -4.06
CA VAL A 95 0.14 15.34 -5.27
C VAL A 95 0.36 16.67 -5.97
N GLU A 96 1.29 16.72 -6.93
CA GLU A 96 1.30 17.81 -7.88
C GLU A 96 -0.04 17.78 -8.64
N GLY A 97 -0.89 18.79 -8.38
CA GLY A 97 -1.92 19.20 -9.32
C GLY A 97 -3.37 18.83 -9.02
N HIS A 98 -3.89 19.04 -7.81
CA HIS A 98 -5.32 19.33 -7.64
C HIS A 98 -5.51 20.63 -6.84
N LYS A 99 -5.79 21.72 -7.57
CA LYS A 99 -6.29 22.98 -6.98
C LYS A 99 -7.65 22.69 -6.34
N SER A 100 -7.67 22.52 -5.02
CA SER A 100 -8.91 22.54 -4.24
C SER A 100 -9.38 23.98 -4.14
N ASP A 101 -10.42 24.31 -4.90
CA ASP A 101 -11.20 25.51 -4.66
C ASP A 101 -11.85 25.43 -3.26
N GLY A 102 -11.85 26.56 -2.57
CA GLY A 102 -12.13 26.67 -1.15
C GLY A 102 -13.58 26.39 -0.79
N GLY A 103 -13.78 25.49 0.17
CA GLY A 103 -15.06 25.31 0.85
C GLY A 103 -14.87 24.89 2.30
N LYS A 104 -15.08 25.85 3.22
CA LYS A 104 -15.25 25.60 4.66
C LYS A 104 -16.41 24.62 4.86
N ASP A 105 -16.18 23.53 5.58
CA ASP A 105 -17.13 23.09 6.61
C ASP A 105 -16.44 22.21 7.67
N GLY A 106 -16.73 22.52 8.93
CA GLY A 106 -16.22 21.84 10.10
C GLY A 106 -17.08 20.62 10.39
N GLY A 107 -16.53 19.44 10.17
CA GLY A 107 -17.14 18.17 10.53
C GLY A 107 -16.07 17.17 10.89
N ASN A 108 -16.25 16.51 12.04
CA ASN A 108 -15.37 15.51 12.64
C ASN A 108 -15.03 14.40 11.62
N LYS A 109 -13.91 14.51 10.89
CA LYS A 109 -13.52 13.51 9.89
C LYS A 109 -12.82 12.35 10.58
N ALA A 110 -13.49 11.20 10.63
CA ALA A 110 -12.89 9.93 11.01
C ALA A 110 -11.57 9.71 10.22
N PRO A 111 -10.53 9.15 10.85
CA PRO A 111 -9.24 8.94 10.20
C PRO A 111 -9.41 8.08 8.93
N PRO A 112 -8.61 8.33 7.88
CA PRO A 112 -8.77 7.68 6.59
C PRO A 112 -8.71 6.16 6.74
N GLN A 113 -9.74 5.49 6.18
CA GLN A 113 -9.89 4.04 6.21
C GLN A 113 -8.64 3.35 5.70
N HIS A 114 -8.18 2.39 6.50
CA HIS A 114 -6.92 1.71 6.35
C HIS A 114 -6.97 0.73 5.15
N TYR A 115 -6.03 0.87 4.22
CA TYR A 115 -5.96 0.10 2.97
C TYR A 115 -5.67 -1.38 3.23
N HIS A 116 -6.63 -2.25 2.92
CA HIS A 116 -6.46 -3.70 2.96
C HIS A 116 -6.07 -4.23 1.59
N TRP A 117 -5.01 -5.04 1.52
CA TRP A 117 -4.60 -5.76 0.34
C TRP A 117 -4.85 -7.26 0.57
N SER A 118 -5.39 -7.91 -0.46
CA SER A 118 -5.67 -9.34 -0.56
C SER A 118 -7.00 -9.84 0.06
N SER A 119 -7.86 -10.33 -0.84
CA SER A 119 -8.85 -11.40 -0.66
C SER A 119 -10.28 -11.09 -0.20
N SER A 120 -10.61 -9.91 0.28
CA SER A 120 -12.01 -9.50 0.46
C SER A 120 -12.15 -7.99 0.35
N TRP A 121 -12.65 -7.52 -0.79
CA TRP A 121 -12.94 -6.10 -1.03
C TRP A 121 -14.32 -5.69 -0.50
N HIS A 122 -14.72 -6.24 0.65
CA HIS A 122 -15.89 -5.73 1.37
C HIS A 122 -15.40 -4.71 2.40
N SER A 123 -16.17 -3.63 2.57
CA SER A 123 -16.05 -2.76 3.74
C SER A 123 -16.11 -3.64 4.99
N PRO A 124 -15.36 -3.32 6.06
CA PRO A 124 -15.38 -4.10 7.30
C PRO A 124 -16.79 -4.27 7.89
N ASP A 125 -17.76 -3.45 7.50
CA ASP A 125 -19.17 -3.52 7.90
C ASP A 125 -20.03 -4.56 7.15
N THR A 126 -19.51 -5.28 6.17
CA THR A 126 -20.33 -6.21 5.34
C THR A 126 -19.97 -7.69 5.51
N ALA A 127 -19.06 -8.03 6.42
CA ALA A 127 -18.81 -9.42 6.79
C ALA A 127 -19.62 -9.79 8.05
N ARG A 128 -20.81 -10.38 7.85
CA ARG A 128 -21.54 -11.16 8.87
C ARG A 128 -21.44 -12.64 8.55
#